data_AF-A0A7Y3BXF7-F1
#
_entry.id   AF-A0A7Y3BXF7-F1
#
_cell.length_a   1.000
_cell.length_b   1.000
_cell.length_c   1.000
_cell.angle_alpha   90.00
_cell.angle_beta   90.00
_cell.angle_gamma   90.00
#
_symmetry.space_group_name_H-M   'P 1'
#
loop_
_entity.id
_entity.type
_entity.pdbx_description
1 polymer ?
#
loop_
_entity_poly.entity_id
_entity_poly.type
_entity_poly.pdbx_seq_one_letter_code
_entity_poly.pdbx_strand_id
1 'polypeptide(L)'
;TLRILNFPSNAIRIVLNRSNSKARLDMGEIERSLRFEISGSIPSDGLMPASINEGVPIVDGHPKSKPAKAFEDIAKLVLSTEAPVSDNNRKRRWF
;
A
#
# COMPACT_ATOMS: atom_id res chain seq x y z
N THR A 1 8.98 -12.42 8.14
CA THR A 1 9.82 -12.27 6.92
C THR A 1 10.34 -10.85 6.76
N LEU A 2 9.54 -9.80 6.55
CA LEU A 2 10.09 -8.43 6.39
C LEU A 2 10.82 -7.89 7.64
N ARG A 3 10.29 -8.17 8.83
CA ARG A 3 10.99 -7.88 10.10
C ARG A 3 12.26 -8.71 10.31
N ILE A 4 12.28 -9.92 9.77
CA ILE A 4 13.44 -10.83 9.84
C ILE A 4 14.55 -10.31 8.91
N LEU A 5 14.18 -9.63 7.83
CA LEU A 5 15.08 -8.94 6.91
C LEU A 5 15.48 -7.54 7.41
N ASN A 6 15.24 -7.22 8.70
CA ASN A 6 15.58 -5.95 9.34
C ASN A 6 15.02 -4.68 8.65
N PHE A 7 13.92 -4.79 7.91
CA PHE A 7 13.23 -3.59 7.41
C PHE A 7 12.55 -2.85 8.56
N PRO A 8 12.78 -1.53 8.71
CA PRO A 8 12.16 -0.76 9.78
C PRO A 8 10.66 -0.63 9.50
N SER A 9 9.84 -0.74 10.54
CA SER A 9 8.38 -0.81 10.41
C SER A 9 7.76 0.44 9.77
N ASN A 10 8.39 1.59 9.92
CA ASN A 10 7.97 2.85 9.29
C ASN A 10 8.23 2.91 7.78
N ALA A 11 9.08 2.03 7.25
CA ALA A 11 9.33 1.91 5.81
C ALA A 11 8.45 0.85 5.13
N ILE A 12 7.60 0.16 5.91
CA ILE A 12 6.72 -0.90 5.41
C ILE A 12 5.31 -0.35 5.31
N ARG A 13 4.70 -0.50 4.14
CA ARG A 13 3.29 -0.22 3.89
C ARG A 13 2.62 -1.46 3.32
N ILE A 14 1.43 -1.76 3.81
CA ILE A 14 0.69 -2.95 3.40
C ILE A 14 -0.45 -2.53 2.49
N VAL A 15 -0.49 -3.12 1.29
CA VAL A 15 -1.61 -2.96 0.36
C VAL A 15 -2.37 -4.29 0.29
N LEU A 16 -3.64 -4.27 0.65
CA LEU A 16 -4.50 -5.44 0.52
C LEU A 16 -5.00 -5.57 -0.93
N ASN A 17 -4.48 -6.56 -1.64
CA ASN A 17 -4.99 -6.90 -2.96
C ASN A 17 -6.26 -7.76 -2.85
N ARG A 18 -7.19 -7.57 -3.80
CA ARG A 18 -8.50 -8.22 -3.87
C ARG A 18 -9.34 -8.04 -2.60
N SER A 19 -9.51 -6.79 -2.17
CA SER A 19 -10.22 -6.45 -0.92
C SER A 19 -11.68 -6.92 -0.85
N ASN A 20 -12.32 -7.16 -2.00
CA ASN A 20 -13.68 -7.71 -2.09
C ASN A 20 -13.72 -9.24 -2.26
N SER A 21 -12.63 -9.95 -1.95
CA SER A 21 -12.61 -11.41 -2.07
C SER A 21 -13.62 -12.06 -1.12
N LYS A 22 -14.26 -13.15 -1.56
CA LYS A 22 -15.18 -13.95 -0.73
C LYS A 22 -14.45 -14.87 0.26
N ALA A 23 -13.21 -14.55 0.62
CA ALA A 23 -12.37 -15.37 1.50
C ALA A 23 -12.84 -15.40 2.96
N ARG A 24 -13.90 -14.65 3.32
CA ARG A 24 -14.44 -14.53 4.69
C ARG A 24 -13.38 -14.13 5.72
N LEU A 25 -12.38 -13.37 5.31
CA LEU A 25 -11.37 -12.80 6.20
C LEU A 25 -11.78 -11.37 6.54
N ASP A 26 -11.90 -11.09 7.84
CA ASP A 26 -12.17 -9.74 8.32
C ASP A 26 -10.90 -8.89 8.23
N MET A 27 -11.06 -7.61 7.88
CA MET A 27 -9.92 -6.70 7.72
C MET A 27 -9.17 -6.51 9.05
N GLY A 28 -9.88 -6.41 10.17
CA GLY A 28 -9.27 -6.28 11.49
C GLY A 28 -8.61 -7.57 11.97
N GLU A 29 -9.04 -8.74 11.50
CA GLU A 29 -8.29 -10.00 11.73
C GLU A 29 -6.97 -10.02 10.97
N ILE A 30 -6.96 -9.56 9.72
CA ILE A 30 -5.74 -9.48 8.89
C ILE A 30 -4.72 -8.54 9.54
N GLU A 31 -5.15 -7.36 9.97
CA GLU A 31 -4.27 -6.37 10.62
C GLU A 31 -3.70 -6.88 11.93
N ARG A 32 -4.53 -7.51 12.78
CA ARG A 32 -4.07 -8.10 14.06
C ARG A 32 -3.06 -9.22 13.85
N SER A 33 -3.30 -10.08 12.84
CA SER A 33 -2.41 -11.19 12.51
C SER A 33 -1.06 -10.70 11.99
N LEU A 34 -1.07 -9.68 11.11
CA LEU A 34 0.15 -9.11 10.54
C LEU A 34 0.86 -8.13 11.50
N ARG A 35 0.16 -7.57 12.49
CA ARG A 35 0.62 -6.47 13.36
C ARG A 35 1.06 -5.24 12.54
N PHE A 36 0.36 -4.98 11.45
CA PHE A 36 0.51 -3.83 10.57
C PHE A 36 -0.88 -3.35 10.16
N GLU A 37 -1.05 -2.05 10.06
CA GLU A 37 -2.24 -1.43 9.47
C GLU A 37 -2.19 -1.54 7.95
N ILE A 38 -3.35 -1.78 7.33
CA ILE A 38 -3.48 -1.79 5.88
C ILE A 38 -3.52 -0.33 5.40
N SER A 39 -2.48 0.07 4.69
CA SER A 39 -2.34 1.45 4.19
C SER A 39 -3.28 1.75 3.02
N GLY A 40 -3.65 0.73 2.24
CA GLY A 40 -4.56 0.87 1.10
C GLY A 40 -5.07 -0.48 0.63
N SER A 41 -6.09 -0.48 -0.22
CA SER A 41 -6.67 -1.73 -0.73
C SER A 41 -7.09 -1.62 -2.18
N ILE A 42 -6.91 -2.71 -2.93
CA ILE A 42 -7.25 -2.79 -4.35
C ILE A 42 -8.37 -3.83 -4.49
N PRO A 43 -9.57 -3.46 -4.96
CA PRO A 43 -10.65 -4.42 -5.19
C PRO A 43 -10.41 -5.23 -6.47
N SER A 44 -10.97 -6.44 -6.53
CA SER A 44 -11.08 -7.18 -7.79
C SER A 44 -12.12 -6.51 -8.68
N ASP A 45 -11.86 -6.43 -9.98
CA ASP A 45 -12.76 -5.88 -10.99
C ASP A 45 -12.68 -6.72 -12.27
N GLY A 46 -13.79 -6.85 -13.01
CA GLY A 46 -13.85 -7.60 -14.26
C GLY A 46 -13.05 -6.97 -15.40
N LEU A 47 -12.71 -5.68 -15.30
CA LEU A 47 -11.87 -4.97 -16.27
C LEU A 47 -10.38 -5.28 -16.13
N MET A 48 -9.93 -5.82 -14.98
CA MET A 48 -8.52 -6.12 -14.74
C MET A 48 -7.94 -7.14 -15.74
N PRO A 49 -8.58 -8.30 -16.01
CA PRO A 49 -8.09 -9.23 -17.03
C PRO A 49 -8.07 -8.62 -18.44
N ALA A 50 -9.06 -7.81 -18.81
CA ALA A 50 -9.12 -7.16 -20.11
C ALA A 50 -7.94 -6.20 -20.31
N SER A 51 -7.70 -5.33 -19.33
CA SER A 51 -6.55 -4.42 -19.30
C SER A 51 -5.20 -5.14 -19.44
N ILE A 52 -5.04 -6.29 -18.77
CA ILE A 52 -3.82 -7.11 -18.88
C ILE A 52 -3.67 -7.67 -20.30
N ASN A 53 -4.75 -8.22 -20.87
CA ASN A 53 -4.72 -8.83 -22.21
C ASN A 53 -4.48 -7.80 -23.32
N GLU A 54 -5.00 -6.58 -23.15
CA GLU A 54 -4.80 -5.45 -24.07
C GLU A 54 -3.39 -4.83 -23.94
N GLY A 55 -2.67 -5.13 -22.85
CA GLY A 55 -1.37 -4.53 -22.56
C GLY A 55 -1.46 -3.05 -22.16
N VAL A 56 -2.65 -2.57 -21.79
CA VAL A 56 -2.90 -1.18 -21.38
C VAL A 56 -3.19 -1.16 -19.88
N PRO A 57 -2.41 -0.42 -19.06
CA PRO A 57 -2.66 -0.32 -17.62
C PRO A 57 -4.09 0.14 -17.30
N ILE A 58 -4.68 -0.41 -16.24
CA ILE A 58 -6.07 -0.13 -15.87
C ILE A 58 -6.31 1.36 -15.55
N VAL A 59 -5.28 2.06 -15.06
CA VAL A 59 -5.30 3.50 -14.79
C VAL A 59 -5.41 4.33 -16.08
N ASP A 60 -4.84 3.85 -17.18
CA ASP A 60 -4.85 4.55 -18.47
C ASP A 60 -6.09 4.18 -19.28
N GLY A 61 -6.39 2.88 -19.40
CA GLY A 61 -7.50 2.39 -20.22
C GLY A 61 -8.87 2.56 -19.55
N HIS A 62 -8.93 2.48 -18.23
CA HIS A 62 -10.19 2.49 -17.46
C HIS A 62 -10.09 3.37 -16.19
N PRO A 63 -9.79 4.68 -16.31
CA PRO A 63 -9.49 5.56 -15.17
C PRO A 63 -10.64 5.69 -14.16
N LYS A 64 -11.89 5.48 -14.60
CA LYS A 64 -13.08 5.56 -13.73
C LYS A 64 -13.33 4.26 -12.95
N SER A 65 -12.61 3.18 -13.25
CA SER A 65 -12.76 1.89 -12.58
C SER A 65 -12.34 1.98 -11.10
N LYS A 66 -12.89 1.07 -10.28
CA LYS A 66 -12.53 0.98 -8.86
C LYS A 66 -11.03 0.70 -8.63
N PRO A 67 -10.40 -0.27 -9.33
CA PRO A 67 -8.96 -0.50 -9.17
C PRO A 67 -8.12 0.69 -9.63
N ALA A 68 -8.49 1.41 -10.70
CA ALA A 68 -7.76 2.60 -11.13
C ALA A 68 -7.72 3.67 -10.03
N LYS A 69 -8.88 4.01 -9.45
CA LYS A 69 -8.96 4.94 -8.31
C LYS A 69 -8.15 4.47 -7.10
N ALA A 70 -8.21 3.17 -6.79
CA ALA A 70 -7.42 2.60 -5.70
C ALA A 70 -5.91 2.73 -5.93
N PHE A 71 -5.44 2.53 -7.17
CA PHE A 71 -4.04 2.76 -7.53
C PHE A 71 -3.64 4.24 -7.41
N GLU A 72 -4.50 5.16 -7.83
CA GLU A 72 -4.26 6.61 -7.64
C GLU A 72 -4.13 6.97 -6.16
N ASP A 73 -5.00 6.44 -5.30
CA ASP A 73 -4.96 6.69 -3.86
C ASP A 73 -3.69 6.10 -3.23
N ILE A 74 -3.27 4.90 -3.66
CA ILE A 74 -1.99 4.32 -3.25
C ILE A 74 -0.81 5.16 -3.73
N ALA A 75 -0.86 5.68 -4.95
CA ALA A 75 0.19 6.55 -5.48
C ALA A 75 0.34 7.83 -4.63
N LYS A 76 -0.78 8.45 -4.21
CA LYS A 76 -0.77 9.58 -3.28
C LYS A 76 -0.11 9.21 -1.95
N LEU A 77 -0.39 8.03 -1.40
CA LEU A 77 0.27 7.57 -0.17
C LEU A 77 1.79 7.47 -0.34
N VAL A 78 2.25 6.93 -1.48
CA VAL A 78 3.69 6.82 -1.81
C VAL A 78 4.33 8.20 -1.92
N LEU A 79 3.70 9.13 -2.63
CA LEU A 79 4.23 10.47 -2.86
C LEU A 79 4.18 11.37 -1.63
N SER A 80 3.22 11.19 -0.72
CA SER A 80 3.09 11.97 0.51
C SER A 80 4.08 11.59 1.62
N THR A 81 4.93 10.58 1.41
CA THR A 81 6.04 10.34 2.35
C THR A 81 7.19 11.28 2.02
N GLU A 82 7.31 12.35 2.80
CA GLU A 82 8.60 13.00 2.99
C GLU A 82 9.58 11.98 3.61
N ALA A 83 10.82 11.99 3.12
CA ALA A 83 11.89 11.12 3.62
C ALA A 83 12.00 11.24 5.16
N PRO A 84 12.33 10.14 5.88
CA PRO A 84 12.49 10.21 7.32
C PRO A 84 13.56 11.26 7.64
N VAL A 85 13.15 12.34 8.32
CA VAL A 85 14.06 13.35 8.84
C VAL A 85 15.09 12.61 9.69
N SER A 86 16.35 12.60 9.26
CA SER A 86 17.43 12.06 10.09
C SER A 86 17.49 12.91 11.35
N ASP A 87 17.13 12.34 12.48
CA ASP A 87 17.22 12.97 13.79
C ASP A 87 18.70 13.14 14.16
N ASN A 88 19.31 14.20 13.60
CA ASN A 88 20.73 14.51 13.75
C ASN A 88 20.94 15.54 14.87
N ASN A 89 20.16 15.47 15.96
CA ASN A 89 20.27 16.38 17.09
C ASN A 89 20.68 15.69 18.40
N ARG A 90 21.72 14.85 18.32
CA ARG A 90 22.52 14.46 19.49
C ARG A 90 23.96 14.92 19.30
N LYS A 91 24.21 16.23 19.44
CA LYS A 91 25.49 16.83 19.89
C LYS A 91 25.44 18.37 19.86
N ARG A 92 24.66 18.96 20.76
CA ARG A 92 24.91 20.34 21.27
C ARG A 92 24.65 20.37 22.78
N ARG A 93 25.43 19.59 23.52
CA ARG A 93 25.88 19.92 24.88
C ARG A 93 27.38 20.26 24.74
N TRP A 94 27.97 20.97 25.72
CA TRP A 94 29.26 21.71 25.69
C TRP A 94 29.05 23.12 25.10
N PHE A 95 29.02 24.23 25.85
CA PHE A 95 29.49 24.60 27.18
C PHE A 95 28.44 25.48 27.88
#